data_AF-A0A2K3PPU0-F1
#
_entry.id   AF-A0A2K3PPU0-F1
#
_cell.length_a   1.000
_cell.length_b   1.000
_cell.length_c   1.000
_cell.angle_alpha   90.00
_cell.angle_beta   90.00
_cell.angle_gamma   90.00
#
_symmetry.space_group_name_H-M   'P 1'
#
loop_
_entity.id
_entity.type
_entity.pdbx_description
1 polymer ?
#
loop_
_entity_poly.entity_id
_entity_poly.type
_entity_poly.pdbx_seq_one_letter_code
_entity_poly.pdbx_strand_id
1 'polypeptide(L)'
;MFNTISRRCFCTVAPRPWLFVGLGNPGDKYKGTRHNVGFEMIDAFAESQGIAMNTVHCKAIFGKGFVGEVPVFLAKPQTYMNLSGESVRN
;
A
#
# COMPACT_ATOMS: atom_id res chain seq x y z
N MET A 1 -36.26 15.97 -36.41
CA MET A 1 -34.87 16.47 -36.26
C MET A 1 -34.39 16.11 -34.85
N PHE A 2 -33.89 14.90 -34.65
CA PHE A 2 -33.29 14.50 -33.37
C PHE A 2 -31.78 14.73 -33.46
N ASN A 3 -31.31 15.70 -32.69
CA ASN A 3 -29.92 16.14 -32.69
C ASN A 3 -29.03 15.04 -32.08
N THR A 4 -28.06 14.59 -32.86
CA THR A 4 -27.10 13.54 -32.53
C THR A 4 -26.13 14.05 -31.47
N ILE A 5 -26.45 13.87 -30.19
CA ILE A 5 -25.47 14.06 -29.12
C ILE A 5 -24.52 12.87 -29.14
N SER A 6 -23.38 13.12 -29.76
CA SER A 6 -22.17 12.29 -29.76
C SER A 6 -21.93 11.72 -28.36
N ARG A 7 -22.23 10.43 -28.19
CA ARG A 7 -21.70 9.64 -27.08
C ARG A 7 -20.19 9.53 -27.29
N ARG A 8 -19.44 10.53 -26.84
CA ARG A 8 -18.01 10.34 -26.55
C ARG A 8 -17.93 9.38 -25.37
N CYS A 9 -17.94 8.10 -25.70
CA CYS A 9 -17.51 7.05 -24.79
C CYS A 9 -16.02 7.28 -24.58
N PHE A 10 -15.67 8.12 -23.60
CA PHE A 10 -14.33 8.10 -23.05
C PHE A 10 -14.23 6.78 -22.30
N CYS A 11 -13.67 5.76 -22.96
CA CYS A 11 -13.00 4.69 -22.24
C CYS A 11 -11.83 5.33 -21.49
N THR A 12 -12.09 5.93 -20.33
CA THR A 12 -11.04 6.23 -19.37
C THR A 12 -10.58 4.88 -18.85
N VAL A 13 -9.41 4.43 -19.29
CA VAL A 13 -8.75 3.29 -18.67
C VAL A 13 -8.62 3.66 -17.20
N ALA A 14 -9.43 3.06 -16.32
CA ALA A 14 -9.36 3.35 -14.90
C ALA A 14 -7.90 3.16 -14.46
N PRO A 15 -7.27 4.18 -13.85
CA PRO A 15 -5.86 4.11 -13.51
C PRO A 15 -5.63 2.89 -12.62
N ARG A 16 -4.70 2.02 -13.06
CA ARG A 16 -4.43 0.77 -12.35
C ARG A 16 -3.85 1.08 -10.97
N PRO A 17 -4.39 0.48 -9.90
CA PRO A 17 -3.86 0.71 -8.57
C PRO A 17 -2.47 0.13 -8.42
N TRP A 18 -1.62 0.85 -7.69
CA TRP A 18 -0.30 0.36 -7.30
C TRP A 18 -0.31 -0.08 -5.84
N LEU A 19 0.47 -1.13 -5.54
CA LEU A 19 0.69 -1.61 -4.19
C LEU A 19 2.18 -1.47 -3.87
N PHE A 20 2.52 -0.60 -2.93
CA PHE A 20 3.86 -0.50 -2.37
C PHE A 20 3.90 -1.27 -1.06
N VAL A 21 4.83 -2.22 -0.96
CA VAL A 21 5.02 -3.05 0.23
C VAL A 21 6.39 -2.75 0.81
N GLY A 22 6.40 -2.24 2.04
CA GLY A 22 7.62 -2.07 2.81
C GLY A 22 7.89 -3.36 3.57
N LEU A 23 9.03 -4.01 3.31
CA LEU A 23 9.47 -5.16 4.10
C LEU A 23 10.27 -4.69 5.31
N GLY A 24 10.05 -5.36 6.44
CA GLY A 24 10.67 -5.03 7.71
C GLY A 24 10.10 -5.88 8.84
N ASN A 25 10.71 -5.77 10.02
CA ASN A 25 10.24 -6.45 11.21
C ASN A 25 9.51 -5.48 12.16
N PRO A 26 8.37 -5.88 12.74
CA PRO A 26 7.64 -5.06 13.71
C PRO A 26 8.35 -5.03 15.07
N GLY A 27 8.22 -3.90 15.77
CA GLY A 27 8.73 -3.69 17.13
C GLY A 27 9.93 -2.74 17.23
N ASP A 28 10.04 -2.04 18.35
CA ASP A 28 11.03 -0.98 18.57
C ASP A 28 12.48 -1.46 18.44
N LYS A 29 12.73 -2.75 18.73
CA LYS A 29 14.05 -3.39 18.58
C LYS A 29 14.61 -3.45 17.15
N TYR A 30 13.77 -3.27 16.13
CA TYR A 30 14.20 -3.31 14.72
C TYR A 30 14.20 -1.94 14.04
N LYS A 31 13.78 -0.88 14.75
CA LYS A 31 13.86 0.51 14.25
C LYS A 31 15.31 0.88 13.95
N GLY A 32 15.57 1.49 12.79
CA GLY A 32 16.92 1.90 12.38
C GLY A 32 17.85 0.77 11.93
N THR A 33 17.36 -0.48 11.85
CA THR A 33 18.14 -1.56 11.24
C THR A 33 18.05 -1.48 9.72
N ARG A 34 19.11 -1.87 9.00
CA ARG A 34 19.11 -1.93 7.52
C ARG A 34 17.96 -2.79 6.95
N HIS A 35 17.42 -3.71 7.76
CA HIS A 35 16.31 -4.59 7.40
C HIS A 35 14.94 -3.89 7.44
N ASN A 36 14.83 -2.77 8.16
CA ASN A 36 13.60 -2.00 8.30
C ASN A 36 13.54 -0.77 7.38
N VAL A 37 14.53 -0.57 6.51
CA VAL A 37 14.54 0.52 5.52
C VAL A 37 13.29 0.53 4.65
N GLY A 38 12.70 -0.64 4.39
CA GLY A 38 11.44 -0.76 3.65
C GLY A 38 10.25 -0.14 4.40
N PHE A 39 10.18 -0.29 5.73
CA PHE A 39 9.15 0.38 6.53
C PHE A 39 9.37 1.89 6.57
N GLU A 40 10.63 2.32 6.76
CA GLU A 40 10.98 3.75 6.80
C GLU A 40 10.67 4.45 5.48
N MET A 41 10.91 3.79 4.34
CA MET A 41 10.55 4.30 3.02
C MET A 41 9.03 4.47 2.86
N ILE A 42 8.24 3.46 3.27
CA ILE A 42 6.77 3.57 3.20
C ILE A 42 6.26 4.66 4.14
N ASP A 43 6.83 4.80 5.32
CA ASP A 43 6.43 5.84 6.28
C ASP A 43 6.73 7.24 5.76
N ALA A 44 7.94 7.48 5.24
CA ALA A 44 8.30 8.74 4.61
C ALA A 44 7.44 9.04 3.37
N PHE A 45 7.14 8.01 2.57
CA PHE A 45 6.28 8.16 1.41
C PHE A 45 4.84 8.50 1.82
N ALA A 46 4.28 7.78 2.79
CA ALA A 46 2.94 8.02 3.32
C ALA A 46 2.81 9.45 3.86
N GLU A 47 3.81 9.92 4.61
CA GLU A 47 3.86 11.29 5.11
C GLU A 47 3.91 12.32 3.97
N SER A 48 4.77 12.10 2.97
CA SER A 48 4.89 13.00 1.81
C SER A 48 3.60 13.13 0.98
N GLN A 49 2.78 12.08 0.96
CA GLN A 49 1.52 12.03 0.21
C GLN A 49 0.29 12.28 1.09
N GLY A 50 0.46 12.50 2.40
CA GLY A 50 -0.65 12.66 3.34
C GLY A 50 -1.53 11.41 3.51
N ILE A 51 -0.97 10.23 3.29
CA ILE A 51 -1.70 8.96 3.36
C ILE A 51 -1.65 8.41 4.79
N ALA A 52 -2.81 8.29 5.42
CA ALA A 52 -2.90 7.68 6.76
C ALA A 52 -2.74 6.15 6.68
N MET A 53 -1.81 5.61 7.46
CA MET A 53 -1.59 4.17 7.62
C MET A 53 -2.27 3.65 8.89
N ASN A 54 -3.60 3.64 8.87
CA ASN A 54 -4.45 3.35 10.02
C ASN A 54 -5.25 2.05 9.91
N THR A 55 -5.20 1.38 8.76
CA THR A 55 -6.01 0.17 8.53
C THR A 55 -5.18 -1.05 8.89
N VAL A 56 -5.62 -1.83 9.88
CA VAL A 56 -4.94 -3.08 10.24
C VAL A 56 -5.74 -4.25 9.69
N HIS A 57 -5.12 -5.06 8.83
CA HIS A 57 -5.75 -6.24 8.21
C HIS A 57 -4.72 -7.35 8.01
N CYS A 58 -5.09 -8.62 8.14
CA CYS A 58 -4.19 -9.78 7.88
C CYS A 58 -2.77 -9.66 8.48
N LYS A 59 -2.62 -9.19 9.74
CA LYS A 59 -1.30 -8.96 10.37
C LYS A 59 -0.42 -7.96 9.60
N ALA A 60 -1.01 -6.97 8.93
CA ALA A 60 -0.30 -5.90 8.24
C ALA A 60 -1.02 -4.56 8.46
N ILE A 61 -0.25 -3.48 8.47
CA ILE A 61 -0.77 -2.11 8.47
C ILE A 61 -0.86 -1.64 7.02
N PHE A 62 -2.00 -1.07 6.65
CA PHE A 62 -2.30 -0.57 5.33
C PHE A 62 -2.62 0.91 5.37
N GLY A 63 -2.18 1.60 4.32
CA GLY A 63 -2.63 2.93 3.93
C GLY A 63 -3.23 2.88 2.53
N LYS A 64 -4.22 3.73 2.27
CA LYS A 64 -4.80 3.91 0.94
C LYS A 64 -4.87 5.39 0.62
N GLY A 65 -4.51 5.76 -0.59
CA GLY A 65 -4.53 7.14 -1.04
C GLY A 65 -4.39 7.24 -2.55
N PHE A 66 -4.06 8.46 -2.99
CA PHE A 66 -3.86 8.77 -4.39
C PHE A 66 -2.56 9.54 -4.55
N VAL A 67 -1.85 9.25 -5.64
CA VAL A 67 -0.70 10.02 -6.10
C VAL A 67 -1.09 10.61 -7.44
N GLY A 68 -1.44 11.90 -7.44
CA GLY A 68 -2.17 12.51 -8.56
C GLY A 68 -3.52 11.83 -8.76
N GLU A 69 -3.75 11.25 -9.95
CA GLU A 69 -4.99 10.52 -10.28
C GLU A 69 -4.87 8.99 -10.08
N VAL A 70 -3.70 8.50 -9.66
CA VAL A 70 -3.44 7.07 -9.56
C VAL A 70 -3.74 6.56 -8.15
N PRO A 71 -4.61 5.55 -7.98
CA PRO A 71 -4.86 4.95 -6.68
C PRO A 71 -3.63 4.17 -6.20
N VAL A 72 -3.28 4.35 -4.94
CA VAL A 72 -2.09 3.74 -4.33
C VAL A 72 -2.45 3.12 -2.98
N PHE A 73 -1.98 1.88 -2.80
CA PHE A 73 -2.03 1.15 -1.55
C PHE A 73 -0.62 1.02 -0.99
N LEU A 74 -0.49 1.26 0.31
CA LEU A 74 0.73 1.08 1.08
C LEU A 74 0.50 -0.06 2.05
N ALA A 75 1.49 -0.95 2.20
CA ALA A 75 1.42 -2.07 3.12
C ALA A 75 2.72 -2.24 3.90
N LYS A 76 2.60 -2.44 5.21
CA LYS A 76 3.68 -2.83 6.13
C LYS A 76 3.26 -4.13 6.84
N PRO A 77 3.73 -5.29 6.39
CA PRO A 77 3.48 -6.56 7.06
C PRO A 77 4.00 -6.52 8.50
N GLN A 78 3.12 -6.66 9.50
CA GLN A 78 3.48 -6.81 10.91
C GLN A 78 3.78 -8.27 11.26
N THR A 79 4.12 -9.09 10.27
CA THR A 79 4.61 -10.44 10.46
C THR A 79 6.10 -10.34 10.78
N TYR A 80 6.54 -10.91 11.91
CA TYR A 80 7.96 -11.20 12.09
C TYR A 80 8.45 -12.00 10.87
N MET A 81 9.57 -11.61 10.28
CA MET A 81 10.19 -12.26 9.11
C MET A 81 10.39 -13.78 9.31
N ASN A 82 10.30 -14.26 10.55
CA ASN A 82 10.58 -15.62 10.99
C ASN A 82 9.33 -16.54 11.11
N LEU A 83 8.11 -16.07 10.83
CA LEU A 83 6.89 -16.90 10.91
C LEU A 83 6.34 -17.34 9.54
N SER A 84 7.17 -17.28 8.49
CA SER A 84 6.88 -17.93 7.21
C SER A 84 6.82 -19.47 7.31
N GLY A 85 7.27 -20.05 8.43
CA GLY A 85 7.29 -21.50 8.68
C GLY A 85 6.14 -22.09 9.52
N GLU A 86 5.27 -21.30 10.16
CA GLU A 86 4.15 -21.84 10.97
C GLU A 86 2.83 -22.00 10.19
N SER A 87 2.86 -21.85 8.87
CA SER A 87 1.72 -22.26 8.02
C SER A 87 1.79 -23.73 7.58
N VAL A 88 2.70 -24.53 8.14
CA VAL A 88 2.84 -25.97 7.83
C VAL A 88 2.85 -26.81 9.11
N ARG A 89 1.89 -26.61 10.01
CA ARG A 89 1.44 -27.71 10.87
C ARG A 89 0.01 -27.51 11.39
N ASN A 90 -0.86 -28.31 10.76
CA ASN A 90 -2.20 -28.77 11.14
C ASN A 90 -3.39 -27.82 10.93
#